data_AF-A0A9W6WKH8-F1
#
_entry.id   AF-A0A9W6WKH8-F1
#
_cell.length_a   1.000
_cell.length_b   1.000
_cell.length_c   1.000
_cell.angle_alpha   90.00
_cell.angle_beta   90.00
_cell.angle_gamma   90.00
#
_symmetry.space_group_name_H-M   'P 1'
#
loop_
_entity.id
_entity.type
_entity.pdbx_description
1 polymer ?
#
loop_
_entity_poly.entity_id
_entity_poly.type
_entity_poly.pdbx_seq_one_letter_code
_entity_poly.pdbx_strand_id
1 'polypeptide(L)'
;MSTRYYFENGLRFVKPYYTVQKISVKGRWYGQKLLDVLASEFRDFDENYYKESIENNNISIERFHSKYKPLEIIKGEKLLNLNLRGGDVLVRNIHKHERPVLDCDTVDHKIPIIHQDDDLVLKF
;
A
#
# COMPACT_ATOMS: atom_id res chain seq x y z
N MET A 1 13.89 2.31 -6.36
CA MET A 1 14.07 3.50 -5.50
C MET A 1 14.81 3.05 -4.26
N SER A 2 15.94 3.67 -3.93
CA SER A 2 16.65 3.38 -2.67
C SER A 2 15.86 4.03 -1.53
N THR A 3 15.34 3.22 -0.62
CA THR A 3 14.63 3.69 0.57
C THR A 3 15.62 4.41 1.49
N ARG A 4 15.35 5.68 1.83
CA ARG A 4 16.22 6.48 2.69
C ARG A 4 15.88 6.21 4.15
N TYR A 5 16.89 5.85 4.93
CA TYR A 5 16.78 5.65 6.39
C TYR A 5 17.42 6.81 7.15
N TYR A 6 17.02 6.98 8.41
CA TYR A 6 17.73 7.81 9.38
C TYR A 6 17.73 7.11 10.75
N PHE A 7 18.63 7.51 11.63
CA PHE A 7 18.84 6.90 12.93
C PHE A 7 18.62 7.92 14.03
N GLU A 8 17.88 7.55 15.06
CA GLU A 8 17.57 8.41 16.21
C GLU A 8 17.30 7.53 17.44
N ASN A 9 17.95 7.84 18.58
CA ASN A 9 17.76 7.13 19.85
C ASN A 9 17.90 5.59 19.76
N GLY A 10 18.88 5.08 19.00
CA GLY A 10 19.10 3.63 18.83
C GLY A 10 18.08 2.93 17.92
N LEU A 11 17.23 3.69 17.23
CA LEU A 11 16.24 3.18 16.29
C LEU A 11 16.58 3.63 14.87
N ARG A 12 16.36 2.72 13.91
CA ARG A 12 16.39 3.00 12.48
C ARG A 12 14.97 3.26 11.98
N PHE A 13 14.81 4.42 11.36
CA PHE A 13 13.55 4.88 10.78
C PHE A 13 13.62 4.85 9.26
N VAL A 14 12.50 4.47 8.65
CA VAL A 14 12.28 4.59 7.21
C VAL A 14 11.61 5.93 6.94
N LYS A 15 12.17 6.75 6.03
CA LYS A 15 11.47 7.99 5.63
C LYS A 15 10.15 7.63 4.94
N PRO A 16 9.03 8.33 5.26
CA PRO A 16 7.74 8.06 4.63
C PRO A 16 7.84 8.13 3.11
N TYR A 17 7.12 7.25 2.43
CA TYR A 17 7.21 7.13 0.98
C TYR A 17 5.85 6.80 0.35
N TYR A 18 5.72 7.11 -0.93
CA TYR A 18 4.55 6.75 -1.71
C TYR A 18 4.80 5.44 -2.46
N THR A 19 3.80 4.57 -2.47
CA THR A 19 3.78 3.36 -3.31
C THR A 19 2.52 3.34 -4.15
N VAL A 20 2.65 2.91 -5.41
CA VAL A 20 1.52 2.65 -6.29
C VAL A 20 1.11 1.18 -6.16
N GLN A 21 -0.12 0.95 -5.74
CA GLN A 21 -0.75 -0.38 -5.79
C GLN A 21 -1.70 -0.47 -6.98
N LYS A 22 -1.59 -1.56 -7.75
CA LYS A 22 -2.49 -1.87 -8.86
C LYS A 22 -3.20 -3.19 -8.58
N ILE A 23 -4.52 -3.18 -8.63
CA ILE A 23 -5.37 -4.32 -8.29
C ILE A 23 -6.39 -4.52 -9.41
N SER A 24 -6.32 -5.65 -10.12
CA SER A 24 -7.33 -6.01 -11.10
C SER A 24 -8.68 -6.23 -10.42
N VAL A 25 -9.74 -5.63 -10.96
CA VAL A 25 -11.09 -5.79 -10.43
C VAL A 25 -11.51 -7.26 -10.55
N LYS A 26 -11.94 -7.81 -9.42
CA LYS A 26 -12.35 -9.20 -9.30
C LYS A 26 -13.77 -9.38 -9.83
N GLY A 27 -14.09 -10.58 -10.35
CA GLY A 27 -15.43 -10.88 -10.90
C GLY A 27 -16.58 -10.59 -9.92
N ARG A 28 -16.37 -10.87 -8.63
CA ARG A 28 -17.35 -10.59 -7.58
C ARG A 28 -17.63 -9.09 -7.33
N TRP A 29 -16.78 -8.19 -7.83
CA TRP A 29 -16.96 -6.73 -7.71
C TRP A 29 -17.71 -6.13 -8.90
N TYR A 30 -17.99 -6.91 -9.95
CA TYR A 30 -18.64 -6.39 -11.14
C TYR A 30 -20.04 -5.86 -10.83
N GLY A 31 -20.34 -4.66 -11.33
CA GLY A 31 -21.59 -3.95 -11.08
C GLY A 31 -21.67 -3.27 -9.72
N GLN A 32 -20.75 -3.54 -8.79
CA GLN A 32 -20.71 -2.85 -7.49
C GLN A 32 -20.05 -1.47 -7.63
N LYS A 33 -20.46 -0.53 -6.78
CA LYS A 33 -19.81 0.79 -6.73
C LYS A 33 -18.40 0.65 -6.17
N LEU A 34 -17.47 1.42 -6.71
CA LEU A 34 -16.09 1.45 -6.24
C LEU A 34 -16.01 1.76 -4.73
N LEU A 35 -16.79 2.73 -4.25
CA LEU A 35 -16.76 3.15 -2.85
C LEU A 35 -17.20 2.02 -1.90
N ASP A 36 -18.25 1.28 -2.26
CA ASP A 36 -18.74 0.12 -1.49
C ASP A 36 -17.68 -1.00 -1.44
N VAL A 37 -17.00 -1.25 -2.56
CA VAL A 37 -15.90 -2.23 -2.62
C VAL A 37 -14.70 -1.78 -1.80
N LEU A 38 -14.35 -0.49 -1.83
CA LEU A 38 -13.28 0.07 -1.01
C LEU A 38 -13.58 -0.12 0.48
N ALA A 39 -14.77 0.24 0.94
CA ALA A 39 -15.16 0.14 2.34
C ALA A 39 -15.30 -1.32 2.85
N SER A 40 -15.67 -2.27 1.99
CA SER A 40 -15.92 -3.67 2.40
C SER A 40 -14.70 -4.59 2.31
N GLU A 41 -13.88 -4.46 1.26
CA GLU A 41 -12.73 -5.35 1.03
C GLU A 41 -11.43 -4.81 1.64
N PHE A 42 -11.29 -3.50 1.77
CA PHE A 42 -10.08 -2.86 2.28
C PHE A 42 -10.37 -2.23 3.65
N ARG A 43 -10.15 -3.00 4.71
CA ARG A 43 -10.48 -2.59 6.08
C ARG A 43 -9.41 -1.72 6.74
N ASP A 44 -8.48 -1.19 5.96
CA ASP A 44 -7.41 -0.34 6.46
C ASP A 44 -7.94 1.07 6.80
N PHE A 45 -8.99 1.52 6.11
CA PHE A 45 -9.53 2.87 6.21
C PHE A 45 -11.06 2.88 6.10
N ASP A 46 -11.70 3.96 6.56
CA ASP A 46 -13.14 4.15 6.45
C ASP A 46 -13.56 4.77 5.10
N GLU A 47 -14.87 4.88 4.90
CA GLU A 47 -15.44 5.45 3.66
C GLU A 47 -15.03 6.91 3.44
N ASN A 48 -14.92 7.71 4.51
CA ASN A 48 -14.58 9.13 4.41
C ASN A 48 -13.14 9.32 3.91
N TYR A 49 -12.21 8.52 4.42
CA TYR A 49 -10.84 8.49 3.92
C TYR A 49 -10.79 8.16 2.42
N TYR A 50 -11.63 7.23 1.95
CA TYR A 50 -11.69 6.89 0.53
C TYR A 50 -12.26 8.02 -0.33
N LYS A 51 -13.27 8.75 0.17
CA LYS A 51 -13.79 9.96 -0.51
C LYS A 51 -12.69 11.02 -0.66
N GLU A 52 -12.02 11.36 0.44
CA GLU A 52 -10.92 12.32 0.42
C GLU A 52 -9.76 11.85 -0.49
N SER A 53 -9.45 10.56 -0.48
CA SER A 53 -8.42 9.99 -1.36
C SER A 53 -8.81 10.07 -2.85
N ILE A 54 -10.10 9.97 -3.17
CA ILE A 54 -10.63 10.16 -4.53
C ILE A 54 -10.52 11.63 -4.93
N GLU A 55 -10.92 12.55 -4.07
CA GLU A 55 -10.83 14.00 -4.29
C GLU A 55 -9.39 14.46 -4.53
N ASN A 56 -8.45 13.92 -3.74
CA ASN A 56 -7.02 14.19 -3.88
C ASN A 56 -6.33 13.44 -5.04
N ASN A 57 -7.08 12.73 -5.88
CA ASN A 57 -6.55 11.93 -7.00
C ASN A 57 -5.55 10.82 -6.60
N ASN A 58 -5.60 10.36 -5.35
CA ASN A 58 -4.82 9.21 -4.87
C ASN A 58 -5.45 7.87 -5.28
N ILE A 59 -6.69 7.88 -5.77
CA ILE A 59 -7.39 6.71 -6.30
C ILE A 59 -7.78 6.97 -7.75
N SER A 60 -7.59 5.97 -8.60
CA SER A 60 -8.01 6.00 -10.00
C SER A 60 -8.37 4.60 -10.51
N ILE A 61 -9.14 4.56 -11.59
CA ILE A 61 -9.42 3.33 -12.32
C ILE A 61 -8.78 3.43 -13.70
N GLU A 62 -7.88 2.51 -14.01
CA GLU A 62 -7.37 2.30 -15.37
C GLU A 62 -8.20 1.20 -16.02
N ARG A 63 -8.83 1.49 -17.15
CA ARG A 63 -9.75 0.57 -17.83
C ARG A 63 -9.15 0.06 -19.13
N PHE A 64 -9.05 -1.25 -19.26
CA PHE A 64 -8.41 -1.92 -20.39
C PHE A 64 -9.43 -2.68 -21.24
N HIS A 65 -9.40 -2.47 -22.55
CA HIS A 65 -10.03 -3.36 -23.53
C HIS A 65 -9.01 -4.30 -24.20
N SER A 66 -7.72 -4.01 -24.06
CA SER A 66 -6.61 -4.85 -24.54
C SER A 66 -5.44 -4.82 -23.55
N LYS A 67 -4.45 -5.70 -23.73
CA LYS A 67 -3.34 -5.91 -22.79
C LYS A 67 -2.36 -4.73 -22.69
N TYR A 68 -2.29 -3.87 -23.71
CA TYR A 68 -1.12 -2.99 -23.90
C TYR A 68 -1.30 -1.56 -23.39
N LYS A 69 -2.52 -1.01 -23.38
CA LYS A 69 -2.76 0.38 -22.94
C LYS A 69 -4.17 0.53 -22.35
N PRO A 70 -4.34 1.28 -21.24
CA PRO A 70 -5.67 1.61 -20.77
C PRO A 70 -6.35 2.49 -21.82
N LEU A 71 -7.61 2.15 -22.13
CA LEU A 71 -8.48 2.96 -22.96
C LEU A 71 -8.84 4.26 -22.23
N GLU A 72 -9.05 4.16 -20.93
CA GLU A 72 -9.58 5.23 -20.10
C GLU A 72 -8.89 5.22 -18.73
N ILE A 73 -8.56 6.40 -18.21
CA ILE A 73 -8.13 6.60 -16.83
C ILE A 73 -9.17 7.49 -16.17
N ILE A 74 -9.90 6.95 -15.21
CA ILE A 74 -10.99 7.61 -14.50
C ILE A 74 -10.46 8.11 -13.16
N LYS A 75 -10.69 9.40 -12.87
CA LYS A 75 -10.25 10.10 -11.65
C LYS A 75 -11.33 11.05 -11.14
N GLY A 76 -11.15 11.55 -9.92
CA GLY A 76 -12.01 12.55 -9.28
C GLY A 76 -13.41 12.01 -8.95
N GLU A 77 -14.36 12.93 -8.73
CA GLU A 77 -15.70 12.64 -8.20
C GLU A 77 -16.49 11.58 -8.98
N LYS A 78 -16.20 11.38 -10.27
CA LYS A 78 -16.80 10.31 -11.09
C LYS A 78 -16.63 8.92 -10.47
N LEU A 79 -15.57 8.72 -9.69
CA LEU A 79 -15.27 7.47 -8.99
C LEU A 79 -16.25 7.16 -7.85
N LEU A 80 -16.88 8.19 -7.25
CA LEU A 80 -17.79 8.02 -6.11
C LEU A 80 -19.02 7.18 -6.45
N ASN A 81 -19.45 7.23 -7.71
CA ASN A 81 -20.61 6.48 -8.21
C ASN A 81 -20.24 5.52 -9.36
N LEU A 82 -18.96 5.24 -9.56
CA LEU A 82 -18.51 4.35 -10.62
C LEU A 82 -18.81 2.90 -10.28
N ASN A 83 -19.58 2.23 -11.15
CA ASN A 83 -19.72 0.78 -11.11
C ASN A 83 -18.52 0.10 -11.79
N LEU A 84 -17.93 -0.87 -11.09
CA LEU A 84 -16.76 -1.60 -11.56
C LEU A 84 -17.14 -2.66 -12.59
N ARG A 85 -16.24 -2.94 -13.54
CA ARG A 85 -16.45 -3.98 -14.56
C ARG A 85 -15.18 -4.74 -14.93
N GLY A 86 -15.32 -5.79 -15.73
CA GLY A 86 -14.18 -6.53 -16.26
C GLY A 86 -13.23 -5.65 -17.06
N GLY A 87 -11.92 -5.85 -16.86
CA GLY A 87 -10.88 -5.02 -17.46
C GLY A 87 -10.52 -3.76 -16.68
N ASP A 88 -11.23 -3.45 -15.59
CA ASP A 88 -10.85 -2.35 -14.68
C ASP A 88 -9.68 -2.76 -13.78
N VAL A 89 -8.78 -1.82 -13.54
CA VAL A 89 -7.67 -1.91 -12.60
C VAL A 89 -7.76 -0.74 -11.62
N LEU A 90 -7.98 -1.05 -10.35
CA LEU A 90 -7.91 -0.09 -9.26
C LEU A 90 -6.45 0.28 -9.01
N VAL A 91 -6.14 1.56 -9.14
CA VAL A 91 -4.82 2.13 -8.88
C VAL A 91 -4.91 3.05 -7.68
N ARG A 92 -4.09 2.78 -6.66
CA ARG A 92 -4.00 3.56 -5.41
C ARG A 92 -2.58 4.06 -5.19
N ASN A 93 -2.43 5.34 -4.94
CA ASN A 93 -1.21 5.96 -4.43
C ASN A 93 -1.31 6.00 -2.91
N ILE A 94 -0.49 5.21 -2.22
CA ILE A 94 -0.57 5.04 -0.77
C ILE A 94 0.66 5.67 -0.13
N HIS A 95 0.43 6.58 0.82
CA HIS A 95 1.46 7.09 1.71
C HIS A 95 1.73 6.06 2.81
N LYS A 96 2.96 5.57 2.90
CA LYS A 96 3.35 4.53 3.86
C LYS A 96 4.31 5.08 4.90
N HIS A 97 4.04 4.69 6.14
CA HIS A 97 4.96 4.77 7.26
C HIS A 97 5.27 3.35 7.72
N GLU A 98 6.54 3.09 8.01
CA GLU A 98 6.95 1.84 8.65
C GLU A 98 7.30 2.12 10.10
N ARG A 99 7.10 1.13 10.96
CA ARG A 99 7.51 1.24 12.36
C ARG A 99 9.04 1.29 12.44
N PRO A 100 9.61 2.08 13.37
CA PRO A 100 11.04 2.03 13.61
C PRO A 100 11.46 0.63 14.03
N VAL A 101 12.67 0.25 13.65
CA VAL A 101 13.31 -1.01 14.06
C VAL A 101 14.56 -0.69 14.87
N LEU A 102 14.96 -1.60 15.76
CA LEU A 102 16.22 -1.44 16.51
C LEU A 102 17.40 -1.36 15.55
N ASP A 103 18.32 -0.45 15.85
CA ASP A 103 19.59 -0.33 15.16
C ASP A 103 20.60 -1.33 15.75
N CYS A 104 20.45 -2.60 15.38
CA CYS A 104 21.23 -3.72 15.91
C CYS A 104 22.71 -3.73 15.51
N ASP A 105 23.14 -2.79 14.67
CA ASP A 105 24.53 -2.68 14.20
C ASP A 105 25.38 -1.76 15.09
N THR A 106 24.76 -1.05 16.05
CA THR A 106 25.49 -0.22 17.03
C THR A 106 25.98 -1.04 18.21
N VAL A 107 27.13 -0.66 18.79
CA VAL A 107 27.81 -1.38 19.87
C VAL A 107 26.90 -1.57 21.10
N ASP A 108 26.08 -0.58 21.41
CA ASP A 108 25.18 -0.58 22.59
C ASP A 108 23.86 -1.34 22.36
N HIS A 109 23.51 -1.68 21.11
CA HIS A 109 22.26 -2.37 20.75
C HIS A 109 22.50 -3.71 20.05
N LYS A 110 23.72 -4.26 20.13
CA LYS A 110 24.00 -5.61 19.61
C LYS A 110 23.21 -6.63 20.41
N ILE A 111 22.35 -7.37 19.70
CA ILE A 111 21.58 -8.47 20.25
C ILE A 111 22.55 -9.61 20.60
N PRO A 112 22.72 -9.97 21.89
CA PRO A 112 23.69 -10.97 22.30
C PRO A 112 23.31 -12.36 21.78
N ILE A 113 24.30 -13.11 21.30
CA ILE A 113 24.13 -14.50 20.89
C ILE A 113 24.17 -15.36 22.16
N ILE A 114 23.07 -16.05 22.43
CA ILE A 114 22.99 -17.01 23.54
C ILE A 114 23.49 -18.38 23.08
N HIS A 115 23.18 -18.75 21.84
CA HIS A 115 23.54 -20.05 21.27
C HIS A 115 23.67 -19.96 19.74
N GLN A 116 24.59 -20.74 19.18
CA GLN A 116 24.77 -20.85 17.74
C GLN A 116 25.32 -22.24 17.38
N ASP A 117 24.65 -22.92 16.46
CA ASP A 117 25.11 -24.15 15.80
C ASP A 117 25.00 -24.01 14.26
N ASP A 118 25.13 -25.11 13.52
CA ASP A 118 25.09 -25.13 12.05
C ASP A 118 23.68 -24.84 11.48
N ASP A 119 22.63 -24.99 12.29
CA ASP A 119 21.23 -24.88 11.86
C ASP A 119 20.53 -23.62 12.42
N LEU A 120 20.95 -23.12 13.58
CA LEU A 120 20.25 -22.06 14.32
C LEU A 120 21.19 -21.06 15.02
N VAL A 121 20.77 -19.79 15.04
CA VAL A 121 21.32 -18.74 15.92
C VAL A 121 20.22 -18.21 16.83
N LEU A 122 20.39 -18.38 18.14
CA LEU A 122 19.50 -17.85 19.18
C LEU A 122 20.06 -16.52 19.73
N LYS A 123 19.24 -15.47 19.72
CA LYS A 123 19.59 -14.14 20.25
C LYS A 123 18.48 -13.61 21.20
N PHE A 124 18.82 -12.77 22.18
CA PHE A 124 17.89 -12.19 23.16
C PHE A 124 17.51 -10.74 22.82
#